data_AF-A0A7W1VV71-F1
#
_entry.id   AF-A0A7W1VV71-F1
#
_cell.length_a   1.000
_cell.length_b   1.000
_cell.length_c   1.000
_cell.angle_alpha   90.00
_cell.angle_beta   90.00
_cell.angle_gamma   90.00
#
_symmetry.space_group_name_H-M   'P 1'
#
loop_
_entity.id
_entity.type
_entity.pdbx_description
1 polymer ?
#
loop_
_entity_poly.entity_id
_entity_poly.type
_entity_poly.pdbx_seq_one_letter_code
_entity_poly.pdbx_strand_id
1 'polypeptide(L)'
;MESLKMAGPREHFLISNHLFTARRTLAWTWLASGLLLAGIAQGADFYAAPNGTTDGDGSIERPWNLGKALKGSEVVQPGDTIWLRGGVYRAYNRPSKYFSSLQGAENQPITVRGFPGERAIIDGNLSQLTGGWVNYWGFEIMNSLKRRVTPEGGPFPKAFWAPDGRGQTTDLTVSGFDLRAPQVKLINMIIRDSIGGGIGINAAAVNPEIYGTLSFHNGWQGGDRGHGHGLYGQSISPSVPQVRDSLFFSNYALGIQTSGTGPVVDNFQFEGNVVFFNSAISRQHQANIVVGSASGQARNISLVRNFFFETEPSGTDVNLGYIGGIQNGLVQENYFATKVFFSPNNQNVQVNNNITVDANAPGQQPNLVVVRPNQYEAGRAHIIVYNWEGLPEVTVDPSNALAAGTAYEIRNAQDILGPPITQGVYAGGTVTLPMTGLPVAKTFQKNATASTAPRFNVFVLLPQSNTGVSTNTPPMLSGITDKTTLQNKPKAGIRFRVRDAELLPDFLNISVSSSNTELVPHENIKFTGNGLSRTMKIIPAKDQVGTTIINLSLSDGLLSTNTTFKLTVNPAVAATP
;
A
#
# COMPACT_ATOMS: atom_id res chain seq x y z
N MET A 1 -54.64 -1.19 58.86
CA MET A 1 -53.47 -0.41 59.28
C MET A 1 -52.71 0.00 58.01
N GLU A 2 -53.23 0.91 57.17
CA GLU A 2 -53.52 2.34 57.40
C GLU A 2 -52.25 3.20 57.47
N SER A 3 -52.14 4.36 56.80
CA SER A 3 -53.16 5.12 56.04
C SER A 3 -52.58 6.01 54.93
N LEU A 4 -53.30 6.11 53.80
CA LEU A 4 -53.73 7.33 53.03
C LEU A 4 -52.80 8.58 53.06
N LYS A 5 -52.56 9.40 52.02
CA LYS A 5 -53.10 9.74 50.66
C LYS A 5 -51.97 10.62 49.97
N MET A 6 -51.94 11.18 48.75
CA MET A 6 -52.69 11.31 47.46
C MET A 6 -51.65 11.93 46.44
N ALA A 7 -51.81 12.13 45.13
CA ALA A 7 -52.80 11.87 44.07
C ALA A 7 -52.07 11.83 42.68
N GLY A 8 -52.79 11.95 41.55
CA GLY A 8 -52.26 12.20 40.19
C GLY A 8 -53.10 13.28 39.46
N PRO A 9 -53.24 13.30 38.10
CA PRO A 9 -52.89 12.24 37.15
C PRO A 9 -52.24 12.74 35.81
N ARG A 10 -52.46 11.97 34.73
CA ARG A 10 -51.72 11.84 33.46
C ARG A 10 -52.23 12.67 32.26
N GLU A 11 -51.28 13.01 31.37
CA GLU A 11 -51.25 12.82 29.89
C GLU A 11 -52.22 13.54 28.90
N HIS A 12 -51.77 13.51 27.62
CA HIS A 12 -52.45 13.64 26.32
C HIS A 12 -52.75 15.02 25.67
N PHE A 13 -51.92 15.34 24.67
CA PHE A 13 -52.26 15.52 23.24
C PHE A 13 -53.36 16.51 22.79
N LEU A 14 -53.01 17.47 21.90
CA LEU A 14 -53.85 17.88 20.74
C LEU A 14 -53.10 18.80 19.73
N ILE A 15 -53.78 19.20 18.64
CA ILE A 15 -53.20 19.72 17.38
C ILE A 15 -53.86 21.06 16.97
N SER A 16 -53.21 21.84 16.08
CA SER A 16 -53.78 22.92 15.23
C SER A 16 -53.96 24.32 15.89
N ASN A 17 -54.05 25.47 15.18
CA ASN A 17 -53.64 25.81 13.81
C ASN A 17 -53.54 27.35 13.56
N HIS A 18 -52.95 27.72 12.41
CA HIS A 18 -53.23 28.91 11.58
C HIS A 18 -52.99 30.39 12.02
N LEU A 19 -52.14 31.04 11.20
CA LEU A 19 -52.33 32.34 10.49
C LEU A 19 -52.49 33.67 11.27
N PHE A 20 -51.65 34.66 10.89
CA PHE A 20 -52.16 35.90 10.27
C PHE A 20 -51.09 36.60 9.39
N THR A 21 -51.53 37.56 8.58
CA THR A 21 -50.75 38.25 7.55
C THR A 21 -51.13 39.73 7.45
N ALA A 22 -50.36 40.64 6.85
CA ALA A 22 -48.91 40.77 6.57
C ALA A 22 -48.73 42.11 5.80
N ARG A 23 -47.53 42.72 5.76
CA ARG A 23 -47.18 43.68 4.67
C ARG A 23 -45.68 43.98 4.53
N ARG A 24 -45.32 44.45 3.33
CA ARG A 24 -43.97 44.89 2.92
C ARG A 24 -43.79 46.39 3.12
N THR A 25 -42.56 46.81 3.39
CA THR A 25 -41.96 48.06 2.90
C THR A 25 -40.54 47.76 2.39
N LEU A 26 -40.11 48.43 1.33
CA LEU A 26 -38.76 48.25 0.78
C LEU A 26 -37.80 49.32 1.35
N ALA A 27 -36.58 48.90 1.65
CA ALA A 27 -35.42 49.78 1.72
C ALA A 27 -34.27 49.10 0.97
N TRP A 28 -33.81 49.72 -0.12
CA TRP A 28 -32.69 49.19 -0.91
C TRP A 28 -31.37 49.73 -0.35
N THR A 29 -30.62 48.91 0.39
CA THR A 29 -29.21 49.15 0.69
C THR A 29 -28.35 48.23 -0.17
N TRP A 30 -27.71 48.80 -1.21
CA TRP A 30 -26.70 48.11 -2.00
C TRP A 30 -25.40 47.95 -1.19
N LEU A 31 -25.41 47.06 -0.21
CA LEU A 31 -24.18 46.42 0.24
C LEU A 31 -23.85 45.33 -0.77
N ALA A 32 -22.80 45.56 -1.55
CA ALA A 32 -22.26 44.57 -2.46
C ALA A 32 -21.59 43.46 -1.64
N SER A 33 -22.41 42.50 -1.18
CA SER A 33 -21.96 41.23 -0.63
C SER A 33 -21.27 40.44 -1.74
N GLY A 34 -20.01 40.78 -2.01
CA GLY A 34 -19.14 39.98 -2.84
C GLY A 34 -19.02 38.60 -2.19
N LEU A 35 -19.73 37.62 -2.74
CA LEU A 35 -19.44 36.22 -2.47
C LEU A 35 -18.04 35.96 -3.01
N LEU A 36 -17.05 36.15 -2.15
CA LEU A 36 -15.87 35.31 -2.13
C LEU A 36 -16.34 33.88 -1.90
N LEU A 37 -16.78 33.26 -2.99
CA LEU A 37 -16.54 31.85 -3.23
C LEU A 37 -15.03 31.68 -3.09
N ALA A 38 -14.61 31.38 -1.86
CA ALA A 38 -13.31 30.81 -1.59
C ALA A 38 -13.32 29.43 -2.25
N GLY A 39 -13.07 29.42 -3.57
CA GLY A 39 -12.83 28.20 -4.31
C GLY A 39 -11.71 27.48 -3.59
N ILE A 40 -12.00 26.25 -3.16
CA ILE A 40 -10.97 25.38 -2.60
C ILE A 40 -9.95 25.22 -3.72
N ALA A 41 -8.81 25.90 -3.59
CA ALA A 41 -7.74 25.79 -4.55
C ALA A 41 -7.31 24.33 -4.55
N GLN A 42 -7.55 23.64 -5.66
CA GLN A 42 -7.08 22.27 -5.84
C GLN A 42 -5.55 22.31 -5.73
N GLY A 43 -5.01 21.55 -4.78
CA GLY A 43 -3.57 21.45 -4.57
C GLY A 43 -2.86 21.00 -5.84
N ALA A 44 -1.63 21.46 -6.03
CA ALA A 44 -0.85 21.15 -7.21
C ALA A 44 -0.46 19.67 -7.28
N ASP A 45 -0.46 19.13 -8.49
CA ASP A 45 -0.02 17.77 -8.78
C ASP A 45 1.46 17.74 -9.14
N PHE A 46 2.26 17.11 -8.28
CA PHE A 46 3.68 16.82 -8.50
C PHE A 46 3.90 15.32 -8.71
N TYR A 47 5.01 14.96 -9.35
CA TYR A 47 5.30 13.59 -9.73
C TYR A 47 6.70 13.16 -9.27
N ALA A 48 6.76 11.97 -8.67
CA ALA A 48 8.00 11.25 -8.43
C ALA A 48 8.00 9.94 -9.21
N ALA A 49 9.15 9.53 -9.74
CA ALA A 49 9.28 8.29 -10.52
C ALA A 49 10.56 7.52 -10.17
N PRO A 50 10.63 6.19 -10.39
CA PRO A 50 11.84 5.40 -10.15
C PRO A 50 13.06 5.86 -10.97
N ASN A 51 12.82 6.49 -12.11
CA ASN A 51 13.82 7.09 -13.01
C ASN A 51 13.88 8.64 -12.93
N GLY A 52 13.17 9.26 -11.98
CA GLY A 52 13.20 10.71 -11.78
C GLY A 52 14.56 11.18 -11.24
N THR A 53 14.80 12.50 -11.24
CA THR A 53 16.10 13.10 -10.87
C THR A 53 15.99 14.07 -9.70
N THR A 54 17.13 14.55 -9.18
CA THR A 54 17.15 15.69 -8.25
C THR A 54 16.78 17.00 -8.95
N ASP A 55 17.04 17.06 -10.25
CA ASP A 55 17.00 18.26 -11.09
C ASP A 55 15.74 18.27 -11.99
N GLY A 56 14.74 17.45 -11.63
CA GLY A 56 13.38 17.56 -12.12
C GLY A 56 12.69 18.80 -11.55
N ASP A 57 11.67 19.27 -12.24
CA ASP A 57 10.78 20.34 -11.75
C ASP A 57 9.55 19.79 -11.02
N GLY A 58 9.35 18.47 -11.07
CA GLY A 58 8.21 17.79 -10.44
C GLY A 58 7.01 17.59 -11.38
N SER A 59 7.10 18.03 -12.65
CA SER A 59 6.12 17.68 -13.69
C SER A 59 6.13 16.18 -14.03
N ILE A 60 5.11 15.70 -14.73
CA ILE A 60 5.02 14.32 -15.18
C ILE A 60 6.08 13.99 -16.26
N GLU A 61 6.55 14.99 -17.01
CA GLU A 61 7.67 14.89 -17.98
C GLU A 61 9.05 14.90 -17.31
N ARG A 62 9.21 15.63 -16.19
CA ARG A 62 10.48 15.77 -15.45
C ARG A 62 10.28 15.48 -13.94
N PRO A 63 9.85 14.26 -13.59
CA PRO A 63 9.53 13.90 -12.22
C PRO A 63 10.77 13.87 -11.32
N TRP A 64 10.57 14.11 -10.03
CA TRP A 64 11.62 13.96 -9.03
C TRP A 64 11.96 12.49 -8.78
N ASN A 65 13.17 12.23 -8.28
CA ASN A 65 13.37 11.01 -7.50
C ASN A 65 12.67 11.13 -6.14
N LEU A 66 12.26 9.99 -5.56
CA LEU A 66 11.53 9.94 -4.30
C LEU A 66 12.25 10.64 -3.13
N GLY A 67 13.60 10.61 -3.12
CA GLY A 67 14.41 11.26 -2.08
C GLY A 67 14.46 12.80 -2.16
N LYS A 68 14.13 13.38 -3.33
CA LYS A 68 13.90 14.82 -3.52
C LYS A 68 12.45 15.18 -3.18
N ALA A 69 11.48 14.40 -3.66
CA ALA A 69 10.06 14.65 -3.42
C ALA A 69 9.69 14.64 -1.92
N LEU A 70 10.15 13.63 -1.16
CA LEU A 70 9.82 13.48 0.27
C LEU A 70 10.46 14.52 1.19
N LYS A 71 11.47 15.27 0.75
CA LYS A 71 12.05 16.34 1.57
C LYS A 71 11.18 17.60 1.60
N GLY A 72 10.19 17.68 0.70
CA GLY A 72 9.62 18.94 0.29
C GLY A 72 10.55 19.70 -0.64
N SER A 73 9.97 20.67 -1.34
CA SER A 73 10.69 21.73 -2.02
C SER A 73 9.88 23.01 -1.84
N GLU A 74 10.48 24.17 -2.10
CA GLU A 74 9.83 25.48 -1.91
C GLU A 74 8.51 25.64 -2.69
N VAL A 75 8.29 24.79 -3.72
CA VAL A 75 7.06 24.77 -4.52
C VAL A 75 5.97 23.81 -4.03
N VAL A 76 6.24 22.90 -3.08
CA VAL A 76 5.22 21.99 -2.52
C VAL A 76 4.63 22.60 -1.26
N GLN A 77 3.31 22.75 -1.24
CA GLN A 77 2.53 23.46 -0.24
C GLN A 77 1.48 22.54 0.42
N PRO A 78 0.90 22.94 1.57
CA PRO A 78 -0.26 22.26 2.16
C PRO A 78 -1.40 22.05 1.16
N GLY A 79 -1.94 20.82 1.11
CA GLY A 79 -3.00 20.41 0.20
C GLY A 79 -2.52 19.80 -1.13
N ASP A 80 -1.25 19.94 -1.50
CA ASP A 80 -0.70 19.40 -2.74
C ASP A 80 -0.61 17.86 -2.75
N THR A 81 -0.60 17.28 -3.96
CA THR A 81 -0.47 15.83 -4.16
C THR A 81 0.86 15.49 -4.84
N ILE A 82 1.59 14.52 -4.29
CA ILE A 82 2.79 13.92 -4.88
C ILE A 82 2.44 12.52 -5.36
N TRP A 83 2.26 12.38 -6.68
CA TRP A 83 1.99 11.10 -7.32
C TRP A 83 3.26 10.26 -7.48
N LEU A 84 3.21 9.03 -6.99
CA LEU A 84 4.23 8.02 -7.18
C LEU A 84 3.89 7.19 -8.43
N ARG A 85 4.67 7.38 -9.50
CA ARG A 85 4.59 6.59 -10.73
C ARG A 85 5.02 5.12 -10.52
N GLY A 86 4.57 4.26 -11.41
CA GLY A 86 4.76 2.81 -11.35
C GLY A 86 6.23 2.37 -11.41
N GLY A 87 6.50 1.20 -10.81
CA GLY A 87 7.83 0.60 -10.75
C GLY A 87 8.46 0.68 -9.36
N VAL A 88 9.75 0.35 -9.28
CA VAL A 88 10.42 0.06 -8.00
C VAL A 88 11.44 1.12 -7.62
N TYR A 89 11.09 1.93 -6.63
CA TYR A 89 11.94 2.97 -6.05
C TYR A 89 13.07 2.36 -5.21
N ARG A 90 14.30 2.68 -5.60
CA ARG A 90 15.53 2.20 -4.97
C ARG A 90 16.54 3.33 -4.78
N ALA A 91 17.15 3.38 -3.61
CA ALA A 91 18.43 4.06 -3.43
C ALA A 91 19.58 3.19 -3.99
N TYR A 92 20.78 3.78 -4.14
CA TYR A 92 21.98 3.05 -4.58
C TYR A 92 22.37 1.89 -3.65
N ASN A 93 21.99 1.98 -2.38
CA ASN A 93 22.26 0.99 -1.34
C ASN A 93 20.97 0.25 -1.03
N ARG A 94 21.01 -1.09 -1.01
CA ARG A 94 19.83 -1.91 -0.70
C ARG A 94 19.95 -2.50 0.70
N PRO A 95 18.87 -2.50 1.49
CA PRO A 95 17.56 -1.90 1.22
C PRO A 95 17.59 -0.37 1.37
N SER A 96 16.71 0.32 0.65
CA SER A 96 16.64 1.78 0.65
C SER A 96 16.16 2.32 1.99
N LYS A 97 16.62 3.51 2.40
CA LYS A 97 16.04 4.26 3.52
C LYS A 97 15.59 5.63 3.03
N TYR A 98 14.28 5.84 2.98
CA TYR A 98 13.67 7.12 2.61
C TYR A 98 13.18 7.86 3.84
N PHE A 99 13.52 9.14 3.94
CA PHE A 99 13.09 10.02 5.02
C PHE A 99 12.25 11.15 4.44
N SER A 100 11.08 11.37 5.04
CA SER A 100 10.18 12.47 4.72
C SER A 100 10.25 13.56 5.78
N SER A 101 10.23 14.80 5.30
CA SER A 101 10.08 16.04 6.07
C SER A 101 8.94 16.92 5.53
N LEU A 102 8.02 16.32 4.76
CA LEU A 102 6.83 17.00 4.23
C LEU A 102 5.98 17.59 5.38
N GLN A 103 5.47 18.80 5.17
CA GLN A 103 4.66 19.55 6.12
C GLN A 103 3.40 20.08 5.41
N GLY A 104 2.28 19.40 5.61
CA GLY A 104 0.96 19.96 5.28
C GLY A 104 0.43 20.84 6.41
N ALA A 105 -0.86 21.14 6.38
CA ALA A 105 -1.56 21.87 7.43
C ALA A 105 -2.87 21.17 7.82
N GLU A 106 -3.50 21.64 8.90
CA GLU A 106 -4.83 21.20 9.29
C GLU A 106 -5.84 21.44 8.16
N ASN A 107 -6.65 20.42 7.85
CA ASN A 107 -7.55 20.37 6.69
C ASN A 107 -6.88 20.51 5.30
N GLN A 108 -5.56 20.67 5.22
CA GLN A 108 -4.76 20.74 3.98
C GLN A 108 -3.50 19.83 4.08
N PRO A 109 -3.66 18.51 4.30
CA PRO A 109 -2.52 17.61 4.35
C PRO A 109 -1.88 17.43 2.96
N ILE A 110 -0.56 17.33 2.90
CA ILE A 110 0.12 16.90 1.66
C ILE A 110 -0.19 15.42 1.43
N THR A 111 -0.54 15.03 0.20
CA THR A 111 -0.93 13.64 -0.11
C THR A 111 0.10 12.98 -1.02
N VAL A 112 0.82 11.97 -0.52
CA VAL A 112 1.73 11.14 -1.32
C VAL A 112 0.99 9.86 -1.72
N ARG A 113 0.66 9.69 -3.01
CA ARG A 113 -0.27 8.65 -3.48
C ARG A 113 0.26 7.87 -4.67
N GLY A 114 0.01 6.56 -4.72
CA GLY A 114 0.26 5.76 -5.93
C GLY A 114 -0.58 6.25 -7.11
N PHE A 115 0.03 6.47 -8.28
CA PHE A 115 -0.69 6.96 -9.45
C PHE A 115 -1.76 5.94 -9.91
N PRO A 116 -2.99 6.35 -10.27
CA PRO A 116 -4.08 5.41 -10.56
C PRO A 116 -3.73 4.44 -11.70
N GLY A 117 -4.02 3.15 -11.49
CA GLY A 117 -3.67 2.07 -12.43
C GLY A 117 -2.19 1.63 -12.38
N GLU A 118 -1.30 2.40 -11.76
CA GLU A 118 0.13 2.10 -11.66
C GLU A 118 0.51 1.53 -10.29
N ARG A 119 1.46 0.59 -10.27
CA ARG A 119 1.97 -0.01 -9.02
C ARG A 119 3.33 0.58 -8.63
N ALA A 120 3.30 1.59 -7.78
CA ALA A 120 4.48 2.16 -7.12
C ALA A 120 4.93 1.26 -5.96
N ILE A 121 6.23 0.89 -5.93
CA ILE A 121 6.82 0.00 -4.91
C ILE A 121 8.10 0.61 -4.34
N ILE A 122 8.14 0.89 -3.04
CA ILE A 122 9.39 1.22 -2.33
C ILE A 122 10.10 -0.09 -1.95
N ASP A 123 11.35 -0.27 -2.40
CA ASP A 123 12.21 -1.40 -2.04
C ASP A 123 13.18 -0.99 -0.93
N GLY A 124 12.69 -1.06 0.30
CA GLY A 124 13.34 -0.60 1.52
C GLY A 124 12.36 -0.16 2.59
N ASN A 125 12.59 1.00 3.19
CA ASN A 125 11.72 1.60 4.19
C ASN A 125 11.44 3.08 3.90
N LEU A 126 10.33 3.58 4.45
CA LEU A 126 9.96 4.99 4.52
C LEU A 126 9.79 5.41 5.98
N SER A 127 10.20 6.64 6.32
CA SER A 127 9.93 7.23 7.63
C SER A 127 9.49 8.69 7.48
N GLN A 128 8.33 9.07 8.02
CA GLN A 128 8.04 10.48 8.25
C GLN A 128 8.78 10.89 9.53
N LEU A 129 9.92 11.57 9.36
CA LEU A 129 10.90 11.83 10.41
C LEU A 129 10.66 13.17 11.11
N THR A 130 10.23 14.18 10.36
CA THR A 130 9.86 15.52 10.83
C THR A 130 8.66 16.02 10.02
N GLY A 131 8.21 17.26 10.22
CA GLY A 131 7.03 17.80 9.53
C GLY A 131 5.73 17.28 10.16
N GLY A 132 4.71 17.00 9.33
CA GLY A 132 3.41 16.50 9.79
C GLY A 132 2.28 16.84 8.81
N TRP A 133 1.04 16.41 9.12
CA TRP A 133 -0.13 16.56 8.23
C TRP A 133 0.15 15.99 6.82
N VAL A 134 0.42 14.68 6.75
CA VAL A 134 0.75 13.99 5.49
C VAL A 134 -0.06 12.70 5.35
N ASN A 135 -0.73 12.54 4.21
CA ASN A 135 -1.38 11.28 3.83
C ASN A 135 -0.44 10.46 2.95
N TYR A 136 -0.29 9.17 3.23
CA TYR A 136 0.35 8.19 2.37
C TYR A 136 -0.69 7.19 1.88
N TRP A 137 -0.94 7.11 0.58
CA TRP A 137 -2.11 6.41 0.04
C TRP A 137 -1.77 5.40 -1.07
N GLY A 138 -2.16 4.14 -0.87
CA GLY A 138 -2.35 3.16 -1.95
C GLY A 138 -1.10 2.78 -2.76
N PHE A 139 0.08 2.84 -2.16
CA PHE A 139 1.30 2.29 -2.75
C PHE A 139 1.92 1.22 -1.86
N GLU A 140 2.93 0.51 -2.40
CA GLU A 140 3.54 -0.64 -1.75
C GLU A 140 4.90 -0.29 -1.12
N ILE A 141 5.19 -0.88 0.05
CA ILE A 141 6.51 -0.90 0.66
C ILE A 141 6.89 -2.36 0.95
N MET A 142 8.07 -2.77 0.51
CA MET A 142 8.62 -4.10 0.75
C MET A 142 10.15 -4.11 0.77
N ASN A 143 10.78 -5.21 1.21
CA ASN A 143 12.24 -5.30 1.28
C ASN A 143 12.77 -6.51 0.49
N SER A 144 13.44 -6.26 -0.65
CA SER A 144 13.87 -7.33 -1.58
C SER A 144 15.02 -8.22 -1.10
N LEU A 145 15.61 -7.98 0.08
CA LEU A 145 16.55 -8.92 0.68
C LEU A 145 15.83 -10.25 0.94
N LYS A 146 16.41 -11.38 0.50
CA LYS A 146 15.73 -12.70 0.61
C LYS A 146 15.98 -13.44 1.94
N ARG A 147 17.03 -13.07 2.68
CA ARG A 147 17.39 -13.70 3.96
C ARG A 147 16.39 -13.25 5.03
N ARG A 148 15.67 -14.20 5.62
CA ARG A 148 14.69 -14.00 6.71
C ARG A 148 14.96 -14.93 7.90
N VAL A 149 16.17 -15.47 8.00
CA VAL A 149 16.59 -16.40 9.05
C VAL A 149 18.02 -16.06 9.49
N THR A 150 18.29 -16.10 10.79
CA THR A 150 19.63 -16.05 11.40
C THR A 150 19.65 -16.90 12.68
N PRO A 151 20.79 -17.52 13.08
CA PRO A 151 20.91 -18.16 14.38
C PRO A 151 20.99 -17.16 15.56
N GLU A 152 21.22 -15.87 15.30
CA GLU A 152 21.13 -14.83 16.33
C GLU A 152 19.70 -14.72 16.89
N GLY A 153 19.59 -14.38 18.16
CA GLY A 153 18.33 -14.02 18.82
C GLY A 153 18.32 -12.57 19.29
N GLY A 154 17.17 -12.10 19.78
CA GLY A 154 16.95 -10.69 20.12
C GLY A 154 16.70 -9.80 18.89
N PRO A 155 16.13 -8.59 19.06
CA PRO A 155 15.50 -7.85 17.97
C PRO A 155 16.45 -7.23 16.92
N PHE A 156 17.75 -7.09 17.21
CA PHE A 156 18.72 -6.34 16.38
C PHE A 156 19.94 -7.20 15.98
N PRO A 157 19.77 -8.31 15.23
CA PRO A 157 20.84 -9.22 14.85
C PRO A 157 21.81 -8.59 13.84
N LYS A 158 23.11 -8.75 14.08
CA LYS A 158 24.17 -8.17 13.25
C LYS A 158 24.22 -8.78 11.86
N ALA A 159 23.69 -10.00 11.67
CA ALA A 159 23.52 -10.60 10.36
C ALA A 159 22.79 -9.68 9.38
N PHE A 160 21.79 -8.92 9.82
CA PHE A 160 21.00 -8.01 8.97
C PHE A 160 21.55 -6.59 8.87
N TRP A 161 22.77 -6.32 9.37
CA TRP A 161 23.40 -5.01 9.21
C TRP A 161 24.16 -4.95 7.88
N ALA A 162 24.18 -3.78 7.22
CA ALA A 162 24.90 -3.57 5.96
C ALA A 162 25.44 -2.13 5.83
N PRO A 163 26.51 -1.90 5.04
CA PRO A 163 26.98 -0.55 4.74
C PRO A 163 25.91 0.30 4.03
N ASP A 164 25.77 1.54 4.46
CA ASP A 164 25.05 2.59 3.73
C ASP A 164 25.94 3.24 2.66
N GLY A 165 25.38 4.18 1.90
CA GLY A 165 26.09 4.89 0.83
C GLY A 165 27.16 5.89 1.28
N ARG A 166 27.44 5.94 2.59
CA ARG A 166 28.54 6.70 3.21
C ARG A 166 29.58 5.76 3.82
N GLY A 167 29.46 4.45 3.59
CA GLY A 167 30.32 3.42 4.15
C GLY A 167 30.04 3.06 5.61
N GLN A 168 28.97 3.60 6.21
CA GLN A 168 28.63 3.32 7.61
C GLN A 168 27.74 2.09 7.70
N THR A 169 28.11 1.10 8.51
CA THR A 169 27.25 -0.06 8.79
C THR A 169 25.98 0.39 9.50
N THR A 170 24.82 0.07 8.92
CA THR A 170 23.50 0.37 9.50
C THR A 170 22.67 -0.90 9.68
N ASP A 171 21.87 -0.93 10.76
CA ASP A 171 20.86 -1.95 10.97
C ASP A 171 19.73 -1.79 9.95
N LEU A 172 19.30 -2.89 9.34
CA LEU A 172 18.25 -2.91 8.33
C LEU A 172 16.90 -3.41 8.87
N THR A 173 16.82 -3.87 10.12
CA THR A 173 15.60 -4.37 10.79
C THR A 173 14.60 -3.26 11.18
N VAL A 174 14.61 -2.14 10.45
CA VAL A 174 13.64 -1.05 10.57
C VAL A 174 12.26 -1.45 10.02
N SER A 175 11.21 -0.84 10.56
CA SER A 175 9.84 -0.97 10.05
C SER A 175 9.75 -0.56 8.58
N GLY A 176 8.92 -1.22 7.78
CA GLY A 176 8.60 -0.80 6.41
C GLY A 176 8.13 0.66 6.34
N PHE A 177 7.19 1.05 7.21
CA PHE A 177 6.86 2.44 7.49
C PHE A 177 7.13 2.79 8.96
N ASP A 178 7.84 3.89 9.21
CA ASP A 178 8.13 4.43 10.54
C ASP A 178 7.45 5.81 10.73
N LEU A 179 6.46 5.89 11.62
CA LEU A 179 5.72 7.10 11.98
C LEU A 179 6.42 7.79 13.16
N ARG A 180 6.94 9.00 12.94
CA ARG A 180 7.69 9.78 13.96
C ARG A 180 7.30 11.26 14.03
N ALA A 181 6.22 11.64 13.33
CA ALA A 181 5.73 13.01 13.20
C ALA A 181 4.19 13.07 13.39
N PRO A 182 3.62 14.23 13.78
CA PRO A 182 2.20 14.39 14.05
C PRO A 182 1.30 14.33 12.80
N GLN A 183 0.06 13.87 12.99
CA GLN A 183 -1.05 13.95 12.04
C GLN A 183 -0.72 13.28 10.67
N VAL A 184 -0.12 12.10 10.72
CA VAL A 184 0.25 11.32 9.53
C VAL A 184 -0.75 10.19 9.32
N LYS A 185 -1.25 10.03 8.08
CA LYS A 185 -2.17 8.95 7.72
C LYS A 185 -1.51 7.92 6.79
N LEU A 186 -1.73 6.64 7.04
CA LEU A 186 -1.45 5.54 6.13
C LEU A 186 -2.80 5.00 5.64
N ILE A 187 -3.14 5.21 4.36
CA ILE A 187 -4.44 4.89 3.78
C ILE A 187 -4.27 3.82 2.72
N ASN A 188 -4.95 2.69 2.88
CA ASN A 188 -5.05 1.64 1.86
C ASN A 188 -3.70 1.08 1.39
N MET A 189 -2.67 1.18 2.24
CA MET A 189 -1.26 0.84 1.96
C MET A 189 -1.04 -0.68 1.93
N ILE A 190 0.00 -1.12 1.21
CA ILE A 190 0.49 -2.52 1.24
C ILE A 190 1.92 -2.52 1.80
N ILE A 191 2.11 -3.00 3.03
CA ILE A 191 3.40 -3.01 3.73
C ILE A 191 3.78 -4.47 4.02
N ARG A 192 4.58 -5.07 3.15
CA ARG A 192 4.81 -6.52 3.14
C ARG A 192 6.27 -6.92 3.09
N ASP A 193 6.58 -8.11 3.59
CA ASP A 193 7.92 -8.71 3.50
C ASP A 193 9.06 -7.76 3.96
N SER A 194 8.78 -6.80 4.85
CA SER A 194 9.83 -5.95 5.45
C SER A 194 10.76 -6.81 6.30
N ILE A 195 12.04 -6.45 6.41
CA ILE A 195 13.00 -7.24 7.22
C ILE A 195 12.99 -6.83 8.71
N GLY A 196 12.39 -5.68 9.04
CA GLY A 196 11.96 -5.32 10.39
C GLY A 196 10.47 -5.59 10.59
N GLY A 197 9.78 -4.71 11.32
CA GLY A 197 8.31 -4.71 11.38
C GLY A 197 7.66 -4.21 10.07
N GLY A 198 6.34 -4.25 10.02
CA GLY A 198 5.55 -3.54 9.02
C GLY A 198 5.47 -2.06 9.35
N ILE A 199 4.72 -1.71 10.40
CA ILE A 199 4.49 -0.33 10.83
C ILE A 199 5.10 -0.08 12.22
N GLY A 200 5.92 0.96 12.35
CA GLY A 200 6.40 1.48 13.64
C GLY A 200 5.68 2.78 14.00
N ILE A 201 5.12 2.88 15.21
CA ILE A 201 4.60 4.14 15.78
C ILE A 201 5.51 4.55 16.94
N ASN A 202 6.27 5.62 16.75
CA ASN A 202 7.06 6.24 17.81
C ASN A 202 6.17 7.19 18.65
N ALA A 203 6.50 7.38 19.93
CA ALA A 203 5.75 8.27 20.83
C ALA A 203 5.66 9.74 20.35
N ALA A 204 6.55 10.20 19.46
CA ALA A 204 6.46 11.53 18.83
C ALA A 204 5.41 11.63 17.70
N ALA A 205 4.85 10.51 17.24
CA ALA A 205 3.71 10.50 16.32
C ALA A 205 2.42 10.80 17.10
N VAL A 206 2.02 12.07 17.10
CA VAL A 206 0.75 12.51 17.70
C VAL A 206 -0.38 12.29 16.70
N ASN A 207 -1.44 11.58 17.11
CA ASN A 207 -2.64 11.30 16.30
C ASN A 207 -2.38 10.68 14.90
N PRO A 208 -1.55 9.62 14.75
CA PRO A 208 -1.43 8.92 13.48
C PRO A 208 -2.70 8.09 13.21
N GLU A 209 -3.06 7.95 11.93
CA GLU A 209 -4.17 7.10 11.48
C GLU A 209 -3.66 6.03 10.50
N ILE A 210 -3.93 4.76 10.79
CA ILE A 210 -3.65 3.64 9.89
C ILE A 210 -5.00 3.08 9.45
N TYR A 211 -5.38 3.31 8.20
CA TYR A 211 -6.68 2.96 7.64
C TYR A 211 -6.55 1.99 6.45
N GLY A 212 -7.42 0.96 6.39
CA GLY A 212 -7.57 0.07 5.23
C GLY A 212 -6.29 -0.65 4.76
N THR A 213 -5.27 -0.68 5.62
CA THR A 213 -3.88 -1.00 5.28
C THR A 213 -3.59 -2.48 5.53
N LEU A 214 -2.81 -3.10 4.65
CA LEU A 214 -2.41 -4.51 4.72
C LEU A 214 -0.96 -4.61 5.20
N SER A 215 -0.72 -5.34 6.30
CA SER A 215 0.62 -5.55 6.87
C SER A 215 0.90 -7.04 7.10
N PHE A 216 1.74 -7.64 6.25
CA PHE A 216 1.94 -9.10 6.22
C PHE A 216 3.34 -9.58 5.80
N HIS A 217 3.72 -10.80 6.20
CA HIS A 217 5.05 -11.40 5.96
C HIS A 217 6.26 -10.57 6.48
N ASN A 218 6.03 -9.51 7.25
CA ASN A 218 7.10 -8.68 7.79
C ASN A 218 7.86 -9.44 8.89
N GLY A 219 9.18 -9.24 8.97
CA GLY A 219 10.04 -9.75 10.02
C GLY A 219 11.03 -10.83 9.59
N TRP A 220 11.43 -11.67 10.54
CA TRP A 220 12.43 -12.75 10.37
C TRP A 220 12.37 -13.78 11.50
N GLN A 221 12.90 -14.97 11.26
CA GLN A 221 13.08 -16.04 12.26
C GLN A 221 14.48 -15.99 12.88
N GLY A 222 14.56 -15.82 14.20
CA GLY A 222 15.80 -15.93 14.97
C GLY A 222 16.03 -17.31 15.57
N GLY A 223 17.14 -17.43 16.30
CA GLY A 223 17.44 -18.59 17.14
C GLY A 223 16.47 -18.74 18.33
N ASP A 224 15.90 -17.62 18.80
CA ASP A 224 14.94 -17.54 19.91
C ASP A 224 13.48 -17.63 19.46
N ARG A 225 13.05 -16.77 18.52
CA ARG A 225 11.63 -16.60 18.12
C ARG A 225 11.49 -15.91 16.75
N GLY A 226 10.25 -15.73 16.30
CA GLY A 226 9.94 -14.80 15.21
C GLY A 226 9.96 -13.34 15.68
N HIS A 227 10.68 -12.47 14.96
CA HIS A 227 10.76 -11.02 15.20
C HIS A 227 10.20 -10.24 14.02
N GLY A 228 9.86 -8.96 14.23
CA GLY A 228 9.19 -8.12 13.22
C GLY A 228 7.67 -8.27 13.27
N HIS A 229 7.00 -7.27 13.83
CA HIS A 229 5.56 -7.23 14.05
C HIS A 229 4.85 -6.59 12.86
N GLY A 230 3.58 -6.91 12.61
CA GLY A 230 2.78 -6.19 11.60
C GLY A 230 2.62 -4.70 11.95
N LEU A 231 2.40 -4.41 13.24
CA LEU A 231 2.50 -3.09 13.85
C LEU A 231 3.20 -3.18 15.21
N TYR A 232 4.13 -2.27 15.49
CA TYR A 232 4.70 -2.02 16.83
C TYR A 232 4.51 -0.56 17.21
N GLY A 233 3.87 -0.27 18.36
CA GLY A 233 3.46 1.10 18.69
C GLY A 233 3.62 1.55 20.14
N GLN A 234 3.85 2.86 20.29
CA GLN A 234 3.91 3.61 21.55
C GLN A 234 3.09 4.91 21.42
N SER A 235 2.56 5.41 22.54
CA SER A 235 1.72 6.61 22.57
C SER A 235 1.78 7.29 23.94
N ILE A 236 1.74 8.62 23.95
CA ILE A 236 1.67 9.45 25.17
C ILE A 236 0.48 10.39 25.02
N SER A 237 -0.36 10.48 26.05
CA SER A 237 -1.47 11.44 26.10
C SER A 237 -0.96 12.88 25.88
N PRO A 238 -1.60 13.72 25.04
CA PRO A 238 -2.95 13.58 24.48
C PRO A 238 -3.02 12.90 23.10
N SER A 239 -1.97 12.22 22.62
CA SER A 239 -2.05 11.48 21.35
C SER A 239 -3.14 10.41 21.40
N VAL A 240 -3.91 10.27 20.31
CA VAL A 240 -4.91 9.23 20.08
C VAL A 240 -4.59 8.51 18.76
N PRO A 241 -3.71 7.50 18.76
CA PRO A 241 -3.41 6.71 17.57
C PRO A 241 -4.63 5.87 17.15
N GLN A 242 -5.02 5.97 15.89
CA GLN A 242 -6.13 5.22 15.31
C GLN A 242 -5.60 4.15 14.37
N VAL A 243 -6.02 2.90 14.58
CA VAL A 243 -5.78 1.78 13.67
C VAL A 243 -7.15 1.24 13.30
N ARG A 244 -7.58 1.45 12.05
CA ARG A 244 -8.96 1.22 11.62
C ARG A 244 -9.03 0.41 10.32
N ASP A 245 -9.99 -0.51 10.26
CA ASP A 245 -10.34 -1.32 9.08
C ASP A 245 -9.14 -2.00 8.39
N SER A 246 -8.04 -2.26 9.10
CA SER A 246 -6.76 -2.70 8.55
C SER A 246 -6.50 -4.20 8.80
N LEU A 247 -5.70 -4.83 7.94
CA LEU A 247 -5.45 -6.27 7.95
C LEU A 247 -4.01 -6.57 8.37
N PHE A 248 -3.84 -7.33 9.45
CA PHE A 248 -2.54 -7.69 10.02
C PHE A 248 -2.41 -9.21 10.10
N PHE A 249 -1.65 -9.83 9.20
CA PHE A 249 -1.63 -11.29 9.06
C PHE A 249 -0.28 -11.88 8.66
N SER A 250 -0.01 -13.11 9.09
CA SER A 250 1.18 -13.88 8.71
C SER A 250 2.52 -13.12 8.80
N ASN A 251 2.65 -12.19 9.74
CA ASN A 251 3.95 -11.62 10.09
C ASN A 251 4.79 -12.65 10.85
N TYR A 252 6.12 -12.51 10.87
CA TYR A 252 7.00 -13.43 11.62
C TYR A 252 6.79 -13.31 13.14
N ALA A 253 6.56 -12.10 13.65
CA ALA A 253 6.12 -11.90 15.03
C ALA A 253 4.60 -11.70 15.14
N LEU A 254 4.17 -10.96 16.16
CA LEU A 254 2.77 -10.62 16.39
C LEU A 254 2.21 -9.75 15.25
N GLY A 255 0.90 -9.82 15.02
CA GLY A 255 0.22 -8.92 14.09
C GLY A 255 0.25 -7.48 14.58
N ILE A 256 -0.10 -7.26 15.84
CA ILE A 256 -0.04 -5.96 16.52
C ILE A 256 0.62 -6.13 17.89
N GLN A 257 1.57 -5.25 18.24
CA GLN A 257 1.99 -5.04 19.62
C GLN A 257 2.02 -3.55 19.97
N THR A 258 1.39 -3.16 21.06
CA THR A 258 1.71 -1.88 21.73
C THR A 258 2.54 -2.16 22.98
N SER A 259 3.64 -1.44 23.17
CA SER A 259 4.47 -1.54 24.38
C SER A 259 5.49 -0.41 24.46
N GLY A 260 5.55 0.27 25.60
CA GLY A 260 6.61 1.21 25.95
C GLY A 260 7.73 0.57 26.79
N THR A 261 8.85 1.27 26.92
CA THR A 261 9.83 1.06 28.01
C THR A 261 9.38 1.84 29.26
N GLY A 262 8.15 1.58 29.71
CA GLY A 262 7.36 2.40 30.63
C GLY A 262 5.89 2.49 30.18
N PRO A 263 5.03 3.27 30.87
CA PRO A 263 3.59 3.39 30.61
C PRO A 263 3.25 4.22 29.35
N VAL A 264 4.01 4.04 28.27
CA VAL A 264 3.97 4.81 27.00
C VAL A 264 2.95 4.18 26.04
N VAL A 265 1.74 3.91 26.54
CA VAL A 265 0.65 3.26 25.81
C VAL A 265 -0.69 3.88 26.24
N ASP A 266 -0.89 5.15 25.92
CA ASP A 266 -2.15 5.87 26.15
C ASP A 266 -3.02 5.94 24.86
N ASN A 267 -4.35 5.86 25.03
CA ASN A 267 -5.40 6.21 24.07
C ASN A 267 -5.40 5.50 22.70
N PHE A 268 -4.74 4.35 22.53
CA PHE A 268 -4.83 3.59 21.27
C PHE A 268 -6.27 3.15 20.96
N GLN A 269 -6.72 3.41 19.74
CA GLN A 269 -8.04 3.00 19.24
C GLN A 269 -7.89 2.01 18.08
N PHE A 270 -8.40 0.80 18.27
CA PHE A 270 -8.46 -0.27 17.27
C PHE A 270 -9.93 -0.48 16.87
N GLU A 271 -10.34 -0.10 15.66
CA GLU A 271 -11.69 -0.35 15.17
C GLU A 271 -11.73 -1.17 13.87
N GLY A 272 -12.57 -2.20 13.77
CA GLY A 272 -12.86 -2.87 12.49
C GLY A 272 -11.72 -3.67 11.86
N ASN A 273 -10.57 -3.78 12.54
CA ASN A 273 -9.39 -4.45 12.01
C ASN A 273 -9.57 -5.96 11.96
N VAL A 274 -8.78 -6.64 11.12
CA VAL A 274 -8.74 -8.10 11.05
C VAL A 274 -7.32 -8.58 11.33
N VAL A 275 -7.13 -9.33 12.41
CA VAL A 275 -5.81 -9.77 12.88
C VAL A 275 -5.80 -11.28 13.02
N PHE A 276 -5.09 -11.96 12.12
CA PHE A 276 -5.18 -13.41 11.95
C PHE A 276 -3.87 -14.07 11.54
N PHE A 277 -3.67 -15.31 11.97
CA PHE A 277 -2.60 -16.19 11.45
C PHE A 277 -1.16 -15.59 11.51
N ASN A 278 -0.89 -14.69 12.46
CA ASN A 278 0.45 -14.13 12.68
C ASN A 278 1.33 -15.12 13.47
N SER A 279 2.64 -15.08 13.26
CA SER A 279 3.64 -16.10 13.63
C SER A 279 3.49 -17.48 12.95
N ALA A 280 2.45 -17.73 12.14
CA ALA A 280 2.26 -19.00 11.41
C ALA A 280 3.38 -19.35 10.42
N ILE A 281 4.23 -18.38 10.04
CA ILE A 281 5.42 -18.57 9.19
C ILE A 281 6.73 -18.71 9.99
N SER A 282 6.64 -18.71 11.32
CA SER A 282 7.74 -18.86 12.28
C SER A 282 7.71 -20.24 12.95
N ARG A 283 8.78 -20.59 13.68
CA ARG A 283 8.94 -21.86 14.40
C ARG A 283 8.27 -21.88 15.78
N GLN A 284 7.77 -20.74 16.25
CA GLN A 284 7.17 -20.57 17.57
C GLN A 284 5.90 -19.72 17.45
N HIS A 285 4.82 -20.15 18.10
CA HIS A 285 3.60 -19.37 18.25
C HIS A 285 3.89 -18.05 19.01
N GLN A 286 3.32 -16.96 18.52
CA GLN A 286 3.16 -15.69 19.21
C GLN A 286 1.81 -15.08 18.85
N ALA A 287 1.22 -14.35 19.79
CA ALA A 287 -0.13 -13.82 19.69
C ALA A 287 -0.39 -12.95 18.44
N ASN A 288 -1.60 -13.02 17.88
CA ASN A 288 -2.07 -12.04 16.90
C ASN A 288 -1.96 -10.59 17.42
N ILE A 289 -2.34 -10.34 18.68
CA ILE A 289 -2.29 -9.02 19.30
C ILE A 289 -1.87 -9.04 20.78
N VAL A 290 -0.96 -8.14 21.15
CA VAL A 290 -0.68 -7.74 22.54
C VAL A 290 -0.91 -6.24 22.68
N VAL A 291 -1.85 -5.83 23.53
CA VAL A 291 -2.07 -4.42 23.89
C VAL A 291 -2.02 -4.27 25.40
N GLY A 292 -1.24 -3.31 25.88
CA GLY A 292 -0.96 -3.11 27.30
C GLY A 292 0.44 -2.53 27.46
N SER A 293 1.03 -2.64 28.66
CA SER A 293 2.41 -2.22 28.89
C SER A 293 3.28 -3.33 29.44
N ALA A 294 4.60 -3.26 29.17
CA ALA A 294 5.60 -4.07 29.86
C ALA A 294 5.82 -3.60 31.31
N SER A 295 5.60 -2.31 31.60
CA SER A 295 5.73 -1.71 32.93
C SER A 295 4.88 -0.45 33.11
N GLY A 296 4.36 -0.23 34.32
CA GLY A 296 3.25 0.71 34.55
C GLY A 296 1.96 0.28 33.83
N GLN A 297 0.93 1.12 33.82
CA GLN A 297 -0.34 0.83 33.12
C GLN A 297 -0.43 1.53 31.77
N ALA A 298 -1.04 0.86 30.80
CA ALA A 298 -1.62 1.48 29.60
C ALA A 298 -2.97 2.15 29.94
N ARG A 299 -3.46 3.12 29.14
CA ARG A 299 -4.70 3.84 29.46
C ARG A 299 -5.62 4.05 28.27
N ASN A 300 -6.93 4.11 28.56
CA ASN A 300 -7.99 4.55 27.62
C ASN A 300 -7.97 3.77 26.30
N ILE A 301 -7.59 2.49 26.37
CA ILE A 301 -7.41 1.61 25.22
C ILE A 301 -8.78 1.16 24.72
N SER A 302 -9.03 1.30 23.42
CA SER A 302 -10.28 0.87 22.79
C SER A 302 -10.04 -0.22 21.76
N LEU A 303 -10.72 -1.36 21.90
CA LEU A 303 -10.86 -2.40 20.87
C LEU A 303 -12.35 -2.53 20.55
N VAL A 304 -12.77 -2.05 19.38
CA VAL A 304 -14.16 -2.03 18.93
C VAL A 304 -14.31 -2.77 17.60
N ARG A 305 -15.27 -3.71 17.49
CA ARG A 305 -15.62 -4.36 16.19
C ARG A 305 -14.45 -5.00 15.44
N ASN A 306 -13.39 -5.43 16.11
CA ASN A 306 -12.26 -6.11 15.47
C ASN A 306 -12.55 -7.61 15.33
N PHE A 307 -11.92 -8.23 14.33
CA PHE A 307 -12.13 -9.61 13.92
C PHE A 307 -10.82 -10.39 14.06
N PHE A 308 -10.85 -11.49 14.79
CA PHE A 308 -9.68 -12.33 15.06
C PHE A 308 -9.92 -13.76 14.59
N PHE A 309 -8.88 -14.40 14.08
CA PHE A 309 -8.87 -15.83 13.75
C PHE A 309 -7.53 -16.45 14.14
N GLU A 310 -7.58 -17.66 14.68
CA GLU A 310 -6.48 -18.27 15.42
C GLU A 310 -5.18 -18.48 14.61
N THR A 311 -4.05 -18.50 15.33
CA THR A 311 -2.81 -19.11 14.86
C THR A 311 -2.64 -20.47 15.53
N GLU A 312 -2.77 -21.54 14.74
CA GLU A 312 -2.55 -22.90 15.24
C GLU A 312 -1.05 -23.16 15.55
N PRO A 313 -0.73 -23.95 16.61
CA PRO A 313 -1.64 -24.59 17.55
C PRO A 313 -1.73 -23.93 18.93
N SER A 314 -2.96 -23.75 19.40
CA SER A 314 -3.35 -23.67 20.83
C SER A 314 -2.95 -22.45 21.69
N GLY A 315 -2.15 -21.50 21.20
CA GLY A 315 -1.68 -20.35 21.98
C GLY A 315 -2.77 -19.32 22.36
N THR A 316 -2.37 -18.29 23.12
CA THR A 316 -3.21 -17.09 23.34
C THR A 316 -2.94 -16.09 22.23
N ASP A 317 -3.95 -15.72 21.44
CA ASP A 317 -3.78 -14.79 20.32
C ASP A 317 -4.19 -13.36 20.62
N VAL A 318 -5.00 -13.13 21.65
CA VAL A 318 -5.42 -11.79 22.06
C VAL A 318 -5.04 -11.58 23.52
N ASN A 319 -4.05 -10.73 23.79
CA ASN A 319 -3.60 -10.41 25.14
C ASN A 319 -3.89 -8.92 25.47
N LEU A 320 -4.77 -8.69 26.44
CA LEU A 320 -5.26 -7.38 26.83
C LEU A 320 -4.81 -7.05 28.26
N GLY A 321 -3.88 -6.11 28.37
CA GLY A 321 -3.18 -5.71 29.59
C GLY A 321 -1.68 -5.98 29.55
N TYR A 322 -1.25 -7.01 28.84
CA TYR A 322 0.13 -7.53 28.91
C TYR A 322 0.56 -7.72 30.38
N ILE A 323 1.76 -7.27 30.77
CA ILE A 323 2.25 -7.36 32.15
C ILE A 323 1.60 -6.29 33.03
N GLY A 324 1.57 -5.04 32.56
CA GLY A 324 1.25 -3.86 33.36
C GLY A 324 -0.23 -3.57 33.58
N GLY A 325 -1.11 -4.12 32.74
CA GLY A 325 -2.55 -3.85 32.74
C GLY A 325 -2.95 -2.62 31.90
N ILE A 326 -4.25 -2.56 31.61
CA ILE A 326 -4.96 -1.42 31.00
C ILE A 326 -5.85 -0.77 32.06
N GLN A 327 -5.80 0.55 32.16
CA GLN A 327 -6.71 1.38 32.94
C GLN A 327 -7.76 2.03 32.02
N ASN A 328 -9.03 2.00 32.42
CA ASN A 328 -10.16 2.61 31.69
C ASN A 328 -10.32 2.13 30.23
N GLY A 329 -10.14 0.82 29.99
CA GLY A 329 -10.25 0.24 28.65
C GLY A 329 -11.70 0.01 28.20
N LEU A 330 -11.89 -0.13 26.89
CA LEU A 330 -13.14 -0.55 26.26
C LEU A 330 -12.86 -1.70 25.29
N VAL A 331 -13.58 -2.82 25.44
CA VAL A 331 -13.51 -3.98 24.55
C VAL A 331 -14.94 -4.31 24.13
N GLN A 332 -15.36 -3.91 22.94
CA GLN A 332 -16.78 -3.95 22.53
C GLN A 332 -17.02 -4.48 21.12
N GLU A 333 -18.05 -5.31 20.94
CA GLU A 333 -18.52 -5.80 19.62
C GLU A 333 -17.46 -6.56 18.78
N ASN A 334 -16.36 -7.02 19.39
CA ASN A 334 -15.31 -7.78 18.70
C ASN A 334 -15.73 -9.25 18.48
N TYR A 335 -15.19 -9.87 17.44
CA TYR A 335 -15.39 -11.28 17.11
C TYR A 335 -14.09 -12.06 17.30
N PHE A 336 -14.02 -12.85 18.37
CA PHE A 336 -12.84 -13.60 18.80
C PHE A 336 -12.98 -15.08 18.43
N ALA A 337 -12.59 -15.46 17.21
CA ALA A 337 -12.42 -16.86 16.85
C ALA A 337 -11.01 -17.38 17.23
N THR A 338 -10.64 -17.17 18.49
CA THR A 338 -9.39 -17.58 19.13
C THR A 338 -9.42 -17.27 20.64
N LYS A 339 -8.41 -17.72 21.39
CA LYS A 339 -8.27 -17.53 22.84
C LYS A 339 -7.88 -16.09 23.21
N VAL A 340 -8.62 -15.52 24.15
CA VAL A 340 -8.42 -14.18 24.71
C VAL A 340 -7.93 -14.27 26.17
N PHE A 341 -6.89 -13.51 26.50
CA PHE A 341 -6.37 -13.33 27.85
C PHE A 341 -6.58 -11.87 28.29
N PHE A 342 -7.15 -11.71 29.48
CA PHE A 342 -7.21 -10.43 30.19
C PHE A 342 -6.23 -10.47 31.36
N SER A 343 -5.32 -9.51 31.42
CA SER A 343 -4.35 -9.37 32.52
C SER A 343 -5.07 -9.08 33.84
N PRO A 344 -4.70 -9.71 34.96
CA PRO A 344 -5.29 -9.42 36.28
C PRO A 344 -4.98 -7.99 36.77
N ASN A 345 -4.02 -7.31 36.14
CA ASN A 345 -3.66 -5.91 36.45
C ASN A 345 -4.55 -4.87 35.73
N ASN A 346 -5.54 -5.32 34.94
CA ASN A 346 -6.53 -4.46 34.29
C ASN A 346 -7.46 -3.78 35.32
N GLN A 347 -7.80 -2.52 35.09
CA GLN A 347 -8.65 -1.71 35.96
C GLN A 347 -9.67 -0.91 35.12
N ASN A 348 -10.93 -0.90 35.54
CA ASN A 348 -12.03 -0.20 34.85
C ASN A 348 -12.18 -0.55 33.35
N VAL A 349 -11.82 -1.78 32.94
CA VAL A 349 -11.99 -2.24 31.56
C VAL A 349 -13.44 -2.70 31.35
N GLN A 350 -14.15 -2.04 30.44
CA GLN A 350 -15.50 -2.42 30.03
C GLN A 350 -15.44 -3.50 28.93
N VAL A 351 -16.27 -4.54 29.03
CA VAL A 351 -16.27 -5.68 28.11
C VAL A 351 -17.70 -5.99 27.67
N ASN A 352 -18.10 -5.46 26.52
CA ASN A 352 -19.52 -5.38 26.10
C ASN A 352 -19.76 -6.10 24.76
N ASN A 353 -20.80 -6.93 24.64
CA ASN A 353 -21.30 -7.46 23.35
C ASN A 353 -20.26 -8.15 22.44
N ASN A 354 -19.15 -8.68 22.98
CA ASN A 354 -18.16 -9.42 22.20
C ASN A 354 -18.63 -10.87 22.00
N ILE A 355 -18.31 -11.45 20.84
CA ILE A 355 -18.56 -12.86 20.54
C ILE A 355 -17.22 -13.59 20.63
N THR A 356 -17.18 -14.70 21.37
CA THR A 356 -16.02 -15.61 21.40
C THR A 356 -16.45 -16.97 20.86
N VAL A 357 -15.61 -17.56 20.01
CA VAL A 357 -15.85 -18.85 19.36
C VAL A 357 -14.63 -19.72 19.56
N ASP A 358 -14.83 -20.97 20.01
CA ASP A 358 -13.79 -21.98 19.87
C ASP A 358 -13.72 -22.36 18.39
N ALA A 359 -12.75 -21.78 17.68
CA ALA A 359 -12.61 -22.00 16.25
C ALA A 359 -12.29 -23.48 15.93
N ASN A 360 -11.69 -24.22 16.87
CA ASN A 360 -11.42 -25.65 16.76
C ASN A 360 -12.67 -26.54 16.96
N ALA A 361 -13.85 -25.96 17.20
CA ALA A 361 -15.15 -26.64 17.26
C ALA A 361 -16.07 -26.27 16.06
N PRO A 362 -15.74 -26.67 14.82
CA PRO A 362 -16.52 -26.36 13.63
C PRO A 362 -17.95 -26.96 13.67
N GLY A 363 -18.88 -26.34 12.93
CA GLY A 363 -20.28 -26.79 12.83
C GLY A 363 -21.21 -26.39 13.99
N GLN A 364 -20.73 -25.68 15.02
CA GLN A 364 -21.58 -25.21 16.13
C GLN A 364 -22.15 -23.79 15.96
N GLN A 365 -21.75 -23.05 14.92
CA GLN A 365 -22.25 -21.69 14.64
C GLN A 365 -22.57 -21.55 13.14
N PRO A 366 -23.55 -20.69 12.78
CA PRO A 366 -23.81 -20.36 11.38
C PRO A 366 -22.67 -19.53 10.78
N ASN A 367 -22.55 -19.54 9.46
CA ASN A 367 -21.56 -18.75 8.74
C ASN A 367 -21.74 -17.23 8.99
N LEU A 368 -20.64 -16.52 9.21
CA LEU A 368 -20.61 -15.06 9.37
C LEU A 368 -19.89 -14.42 8.19
N VAL A 369 -20.61 -13.59 7.44
CA VAL A 369 -20.09 -12.73 6.37
C VAL A 369 -20.26 -11.28 6.78
N VAL A 370 -19.18 -10.49 6.73
CA VAL A 370 -19.21 -9.04 7.04
C VAL A 370 -18.56 -8.27 5.91
N VAL A 371 -19.29 -7.33 5.30
CA VAL A 371 -18.75 -6.36 4.33
C VAL A 371 -18.55 -5.02 5.02
N ARG A 372 -17.30 -4.55 5.07
CA ARG A 372 -16.90 -3.27 5.66
C ARG A 372 -16.49 -2.28 4.56
N PRO A 373 -17.34 -1.31 4.19
CA PRO A 373 -17.01 -0.28 3.20
C PRO A 373 -15.81 0.56 3.63
N ASN A 374 -14.96 0.95 2.68
CA ASN A 374 -13.77 1.76 2.93
C ASN A 374 -14.14 3.25 2.98
N GLN A 375 -13.84 3.92 4.10
CA GLN A 375 -14.19 5.34 4.32
C GLN A 375 -13.54 6.31 3.30
N TYR A 376 -12.37 5.95 2.75
CA TYR A 376 -11.57 6.84 1.89
C TYR A 376 -11.71 6.51 0.39
N GLU A 377 -12.15 5.31 0.03
CA GLU A 377 -12.15 4.80 -1.35
C GLU A 377 -13.49 4.13 -1.65
N ALA A 378 -14.47 4.90 -2.13
CA ALA A 378 -15.81 4.39 -2.46
C ALA A 378 -15.75 3.25 -3.47
N GLY A 379 -16.56 2.19 -3.27
CA GLY A 379 -16.47 0.94 -4.05
C GLY A 379 -15.47 -0.08 -3.49
N ARG A 380 -14.58 0.29 -2.56
CA ARG A 380 -13.69 -0.65 -1.87
C ARG A 380 -14.32 -1.17 -0.58
N ALA A 381 -14.07 -2.43 -0.24
CA ALA A 381 -14.43 -3.01 1.05
C ALA A 381 -13.48 -4.13 1.48
N HIS A 382 -13.48 -4.41 2.78
CA HIS A 382 -13.02 -5.70 3.28
C HIS A 382 -14.23 -6.62 3.50
N ILE A 383 -14.16 -7.82 2.90
CA ILE A 383 -15.16 -8.88 3.02
C ILE A 383 -14.55 -9.95 3.92
N ILE A 384 -15.11 -10.12 5.11
CA ILE A 384 -14.61 -11.02 6.15
C ILE A 384 -15.56 -12.21 6.22
N VAL A 385 -15.02 -13.43 6.09
CA VAL A 385 -15.81 -14.67 6.08
C VAL A 385 -15.30 -15.63 7.15
N TYR A 386 -16.17 -15.98 8.10
CA TYR A 386 -16.02 -17.16 8.95
C TYR A 386 -17.00 -18.22 8.45
N ASN A 387 -16.48 -19.33 7.95
CA ASN A 387 -17.21 -20.38 7.27
C ASN A 387 -17.22 -21.65 8.15
N TRP A 388 -17.96 -21.57 9.25
CA TRP A 388 -18.13 -22.62 10.26
C TRP A 388 -18.90 -23.85 9.76
N GLU A 389 -19.73 -23.68 8.74
CA GLU A 389 -20.45 -24.74 8.04
C GLU A 389 -19.55 -25.50 7.05
N GLY A 390 -18.33 -25.00 6.76
CA GLY A 390 -17.34 -25.66 5.91
C GLY A 390 -17.70 -25.69 4.42
N LEU A 391 -18.54 -24.77 3.95
CA LEU A 391 -19.01 -24.72 2.57
C LEU A 391 -17.85 -24.49 1.57
N PRO A 392 -17.93 -25.02 0.33
CA PRO A 392 -16.91 -24.78 -0.69
C PRO A 392 -16.94 -23.34 -1.23
N GLU A 393 -18.06 -22.64 -1.05
CA GLU A 393 -18.31 -21.25 -1.46
C GLU A 393 -19.30 -20.58 -0.50
N VAL A 394 -19.31 -19.24 -0.47
CA VAL A 394 -20.26 -18.43 0.31
C VAL A 394 -20.86 -17.31 -0.53
N THR A 395 -22.07 -16.88 -0.18
CA THR A 395 -22.77 -15.77 -0.82
C THR A 395 -22.57 -14.48 -0.02
N VAL A 396 -22.24 -13.38 -0.70
CA VAL A 396 -21.95 -12.07 -0.09
C VAL A 396 -22.81 -10.98 -0.74
N ASP A 397 -23.34 -10.04 0.04
CA ASP A 397 -23.99 -8.83 -0.46
C ASP A 397 -23.05 -7.61 -0.29
N PRO A 398 -22.43 -7.09 -1.37
CA PRO A 398 -21.56 -5.92 -1.33
C PRO A 398 -22.29 -4.57 -1.55
N SER A 399 -23.63 -4.54 -1.60
CA SER A 399 -24.42 -3.34 -1.94
C SER A 399 -24.21 -2.15 -1.00
N ASN A 400 -23.74 -2.39 0.24
CA ASN A 400 -23.39 -1.35 1.19
C ASN A 400 -22.06 -0.62 0.87
N ALA A 401 -21.25 -1.16 -0.04
CA ALA A 401 -19.94 -0.63 -0.43
C ALA A 401 -19.86 -0.29 -1.93
N LEU A 402 -20.57 -1.04 -2.78
CA LEU A 402 -20.43 -1.03 -4.23
C LEU A 402 -21.78 -0.75 -4.91
N ALA A 403 -21.85 0.31 -5.71
CA ALA A 403 -23.06 0.62 -6.48
C ALA A 403 -23.21 -0.31 -7.69
N ALA A 404 -24.45 -0.70 -8.02
CA ALA A 404 -24.73 -1.45 -9.25
C ALA A 404 -24.30 -0.64 -10.49
N GLY A 405 -23.75 -1.33 -11.50
CA GLY A 405 -23.10 -0.72 -12.67
C GLY A 405 -21.61 -0.36 -12.47
N THR A 406 -21.06 -0.51 -11.26
CA THR A 406 -19.62 -0.32 -11.00
C THR A 406 -18.81 -1.53 -11.45
N ALA A 407 -17.70 -1.29 -12.15
CA ALA A 407 -16.70 -2.34 -12.42
C ALA A 407 -15.90 -2.66 -11.15
N TYR A 408 -15.59 -3.93 -10.91
CA TYR A 408 -14.99 -4.38 -9.66
C TYR A 408 -14.12 -5.62 -9.83
N GLU A 409 -13.25 -5.84 -8.85
CA GLU A 409 -12.54 -7.09 -8.64
C GLU A 409 -12.53 -7.43 -7.14
N ILE A 410 -12.52 -8.73 -6.82
CA ILE A 410 -12.36 -9.24 -5.46
C ILE A 410 -11.10 -10.10 -5.42
N ARG A 411 -10.14 -9.73 -4.58
CA ARG A 411 -8.87 -10.44 -4.39
C ARG A 411 -8.82 -11.12 -3.03
N ASN A 412 -8.12 -12.25 -2.91
CA ASN A 412 -7.81 -12.82 -1.60
C ASN A 412 -6.83 -11.90 -0.85
N ALA A 413 -7.07 -11.56 0.41
CA ALA A 413 -6.11 -10.78 1.20
C ALA A 413 -4.77 -11.54 1.36
N GLN A 414 -4.81 -12.87 1.54
CA GLN A 414 -3.60 -13.69 1.62
C GLN A 414 -2.81 -13.76 0.30
N ASP A 415 -3.35 -13.28 -0.83
CA ASP A 415 -2.60 -13.08 -2.09
C ASP A 415 -3.07 -11.81 -2.83
N ILE A 416 -3.07 -10.67 -2.14
CA ILE A 416 -3.60 -9.39 -2.68
C ILE A 416 -2.91 -8.91 -3.97
N LEU A 417 -1.70 -9.42 -4.25
CA LEU A 417 -0.91 -9.12 -5.45
C LEU A 417 -1.04 -10.18 -6.56
N GLY A 418 -1.75 -11.28 -6.28
CA GLY A 418 -2.10 -12.32 -7.25
C GLY A 418 -3.29 -11.94 -8.14
N PRO A 419 -3.83 -12.89 -8.92
CA PRO A 419 -5.01 -12.66 -9.75
C PRO A 419 -6.28 -12.42 -8.91
N PRO A 420 -7.30 -11.73 -9.45
CA PRO A 420 -8.59 -11.63 -8.81
C PRO A 420 -9.29 -13.01 -8.74
N ILE A 421 -10.05 -13.22 -7.66
CA ILE A 421 -10.89 -14.41 -7.43
C ILE A 421 -12.17 -14.31 -8.27
N THR A 422 -12.71 -13.10 -8.39
CA THR A 422 -13.80 -12.76 -9.33
C THR A 422 -13.68 -11.28 -9.71
N GLN A 423 -14.19 -10.92 -10.88
CA GLN A 423 -14.22 -9.54 -11.40
C GLN A 423 -15.35 -9.38 -12.43
N GLY A 424 -15.80 -8.14 -12.65
CA GLY A 424 -16.83 -7.84 -13.65
C GLY A 424 -17.51 -6.50 -13.38
N VAL A 425 -18.73 -6.34 -13.90
CA VAL A 425 -19.63 -5.23 -13.51
C VAL A 425 -20.64 -5.77 -12.51
N TYR A 426 -20.77 -5.11 -11.36
CA TYR A 426 -21.70 -5.54 -10.32
C TYR A 426 -23.15 -5.22 -10.72
N ALA A 427 -23.99 -6.26 -10.81
CA ALA A 427 -25.38 -6.14 -11.25
C ALA A 427 -26.37 -5.68 -10.15
N GLY A 428 -25.91 -5.55 -8.90
CA GLY A 428 -26.78 -5.53 -7.73
C GLY A 428 -27.03 -6.95 -7.19
N GLY A 429 -27.53 -7.06 -5.95
CA GLY A 429 -27.72 -8.34 -5.28
C GLY A 429 -26.42 -8.93 -4.76
N THR A 430 -26.23 -10.24 -4.90
CA THR A 430 -25.11 -10.96 -4.25
C THR A 430 -24.02 -11.41 -5.22
N VAL A 431 -22.83 -11.67 -4.66
CA VAL A 431 -21.66 -12.25 -5.33
C VAL A 431 -21.25 -13.52 -4.57
N THR A 432 -21.05 -14.62 -5.30
CA THR A 432 -20.53 -15.87 -4.72
C THR A 432 -19.00 -15.85 -4.69
N LEU A 433 -18.41 -16.24 -3.56
CA LEU A 433 -16.96 -16.33 -3.36
C LEU A 433 -16.56 -17.77 -2.98
N PRO A 434 -15.57 -18.39 -3.67
CA PRO A 434 -15.06 -19.69 -3.28
C PRO A 434 -14.27 -19.61 -1.97
N MET A 435 -14.46 -20.59 -1.09
CA MET A 435 -13.69 -20.80 0.13
C MET A 435 -12.66 -21.94 0.01
N THR A 436 -12.64 -22.65 -1.12
CA THR A 436 -11.65 -23.70 -1.41
C THR A 436 -10.78 -23.35 -2.61
N GLY A 437 -9.54 -23.85 -2.63
CA GLY A 437 -8.60 -23.64 -3.75
C GLY A 437 -8.03 -22.22 -3.87
N LEU A 438 -8.23 -21.36 -2.87
CA LEU A 438 -7.76 -19.97 -2.89
C LEU A 438 -6.22 -19.87 -2.97
N PRO A 439 -5.67 -18.96 -3.78
CA PRO A 439 -4.23 -18.71 -3.85
C PRO A 439 -3.74 -17.99 -2.59
N VAL A 440 -2.49 -18.26 -2.20
CA VAL A 440 -1.80 -17.63 -1.07
C VAL A 440 -0.38 -17.23 -1.48
N ALA A 441 0.01 -16.00 -1.14
CA ALA A 441 1.31 -15.44 -1.45
C ALA A 441 2.46 -16.25 -0.81
N LYS A 442 3.53 -16.45 -1.57
CA LYS A 442 4.70 -17.21 -1.12
C LYS A 442 5.71 -16.30 -0.42
N THR A 443 6.16 -16.68 0.77
CA THR A 443 7.24 -15.99 1.48
C THR A 443 8.57 -16.05 0.71
N PHE A 444 9.50 -15.11 0.97
CA PHE A 444 10.86 -15.16 0.42
C PHE A 444 11.65 -16.44 0.78
N GLN A 445 11.25 -17.17 1.82
CA GLN A 445 11.86 -18.45 2.20
C GLN A 445 11.26 -19.67 1.46
N LYS A 446 10.37 -19.45 0.49
CA LYS A 446 9.66 -20.47 -0.33
C LYS A 446 8.74 -21.43 0.43
N ASN A 447 8.72 -21.42 1.75
CA ASN A 447 7.61 -22.00 2.52
C ASN A 447 6.32 -21.30 2.07
N ALA A 448 5.34 -22.10 1.62
CA ALA A 448 4.00 -21.59 1.37
C ALA A 448 3.37 -21.23 2.72
N THR A 449 2.89 -20.00 2.85
CA THR A 449 2.01 -19.63 3.96
C THR A 449 0.75 -20.48 3.84
N ALA A 450 0.31 -21.11 4.93
CA ALA A 450 -0.90 -21.93 4.88
C ALA A 450 -2.15 -21.05 4.67
N SER A 451 -3.13 -21.63 4.00
CA SER A 451 -4.46 -21.04 3.82
C SER A 451 -5.24 -21.09 5.14
N THR A 452 -5.88 -19.98 5.50
CA THR A 452 -6.91 -19.99 6.56
C THR A 452 -8.25 -20.57 6.07
N ALA A 453 -8.47 -20.56 4.76
CA ALA A 453 -9.64 -21.14 4.11
C ALA A 453 -9.50 -22.68 4.02
N PRO A 454 -10.59 -23.45 4.15
CA PRO A 454 -11.98 -22.99 4.04
C PRO A 454 -12.60 -22.39 5.29
N ARG A 455 -12.03 -22.57 6.49
CA ARG A 455 -12.63 -22.16 7.77
C ARG A 455 -12.80 -20.64 7.91
N PHE A 456 -11.84 -19.87 7.42
CA PHE A 456 -11.84 -18.40 7.47
C PHE A 456 -11.19 -17.83 6.20
N ASN A 457 -11.64 -16.67 5.74
CA ASN A 457 -10.86 -15.88 4.78
C ASN A 457 -11.21 -14.39 4.86
N VAL A 458 -10.29 -13.54 4.39
CA VAL A 458 -10.57 -12.12 4.11
C VAL A 458 -10.33 -11.87 2.63
N PHE A 459 -11.29 -11.22 1.98
CA PHE A 459 -11.14 -10.70 0.63
C PHE A 459 -11.13 -9.18 0.63
N VAL A 460 -10.42 -8.58 -0.32
CA VAL A 460 -10.47 -7.15 -0.60
C VAL A 460 -11.28 -6.97 -1.88
N LEU A 461 -12.44 -6.33 -1.75
CA LEU A 461 -13.20 -5.79 -2.87
C LEU A 461 -12.56 -4.47 -3.28
N LEU A 462 -12.23 -4.33 -4.55
CA LEU A 462 -11.64 -3.12 -5.13
C LEU A 462 -12.55 -2.62 -6.27
N PRO A 463 -12.82 -1.31 -6.35
CA PRO A 463 -13.43 -0.73 -7.53
C PRO A 463 -12.38 -0.78 -8.65
N GLN A 464 -12.72 -1.43 -9.77
CA GLN A 464 -12.02 -1.14 -11.00
C GLN A 464 -12.58 0.18 -11.50
N SER A 465 -11.76 1.23 -11.52
CA SER A 465 -12.15 2.51 -12.13
C SER A 465 -12.70 2.26 -13.53
N ASN A 466 -13.75 2.98 -13.92
CA ASN A 466 -14.20 3.04 -15.32
C ASN A 466 -13.24 3.86 -16.21
N THR A 467 -11.93 3.77 -15.94
CA THR A 467 -10.89 3.75 -16.97
C THR A 467 -11.13 2.50 -17.82
N GLY A 468 -12.13 2.60 -18.71
CA GLY A 468 -12.56 1.49 -19.56
C GLY A 468 -11.37 0.90 -20.28
N VAL A 469 -11.18 -0.42 -20.11
CA VAL A 469 -10.02 -1.25 -20.50
C VAL A 469 -8.95 -0.46 -21.23
N SER A 470 -7.85 -0.11 -20.55
CA SER A 470 -6.70 0.54 -21.18
C SER A 470 -6.15 -0.35 -22.29
N THR A 471 -6.63 -0.13 -23.51
CA THR A 471 -6.27 -0.90 -24.69
C THR A 471 -4.80 -0.63 -24.95
N ASN A 472 -3.96 -1.63 -24.64
CA ASN A 472 -2.51 -1.60 -24.80
C ASN A 472 -2.14 -0.82 -26.07
N THR A 473 -1.50 0.33 -25.91
CA THR A 473 -1.15 1.20 -27.04
C THR A 473 0.10 0.67 -27.73
N PRO A 474 0.29 0.89 -29.04
CA PRO A 474 1.52 0.47 -29.70
C PRO A 474 2.67 1.40 -29.28
N PRO A 475 3.87 0.87 -28.97
CA PRO A 475 4.95 1.66 -28.38
C PRO A 475 5.47 2.72 -29.33
N MET A 476 5.87 3.87 -28.81
CA MET A 476 6.38 4.99 -29.59
C MET A 476 7.89 4.87 -29.86
N LEU A 477 8.26 4.86 -31.14
CA LEU A 477 9.64 4.86 -31.62
C LEU A 477 9.92 6.17 -32.38
N SER A 478 10.97 6.91 -32.01
CA SER A 478 11.31 8.15 -32.73
C SER A 478 11.87 7.86 -34.11
N GLY A 479 11.42 8.59 -35.13
CA GLY A 479 11.98 8.52 -36.48
C GLY A 479 13.50 8.75 -36.52
N ILE A 480 14.20 7.94 -37.32
CA ILE A 480 15.64 8.04 -37.54
C ILE A 480 15.87 8.59 -38.95
N THR A 481 16.64 9.67 -39.10
CA THR A 481 17.01 10.18 -40.43
C THR A 481 18.03 9.27 -41.12
N ASP A 482 18.21 9.40 -42.44
CA ASP A 482 19.22 8.65 -43.19
C ASP A 482 20.65 8.85 -42.67
N LYS A 483 21.52 7.88 -42.95
CA LYS A 483 22.90 7.83 -42.43
C LYS A 483 23.90 7.47 -43.54
N THR A 484 25.05 8.12 -43.50
CA THR A 484 26.21 7.84 -44.34
C THR A 484 27.40 7.35 -43.51
N THR A 485 28.19 6.44 -44.06
CA THR A 485 29.51 6.05 -43.53
C THR A 485 30.44 5.67 -44.68
N LEU A 486 31.72 5.41 -44.38
CA LEU A 486 32.68 4.86 -45.33
C LEU A 486 32.82 3.35 -45.17
N GLN A 487 33.23 2.68 -46.24
CA GLN A 487 33.74 1.31 -46.29
C GLN A 487 34.68 1.05 -45.10
N ASN A 488 34.51 -0.09 -44.42
CA ASN A 488 35.28 -0.46 -43.23
C ASN A 488 35.21 0.53 -42.04
N LYS A 489 34.28 1.51 -42.01
CA LYS A 489 34.08 2.44 -40.88
C LYS A 489 32.69 2.24 -40.22
N PRO A 490 32.63 1.82 -38.94
CA PRO A 490 31.39 1.72 -38.20
C PRO A 490 30.66 3.06 -38.02
N LYS A 491 29.34 3.07 -38.25
CA LYS A 491 28.47 4.21 -37.90
C LYS A 491 27.98 4.04 -36.46
N ALA A 492 28.71 4.62 -35.51
CA ALA A 492 28.29 4.72 -34.11
C ALA A 492 27.42 5.97 -33.86
N GLY A 493 26.77 6.02 -32.69
CA GLY A 493 26.09 7.24 -32.21
C GLY A 493 24.73 7.52 -32.82
N ILE A 494 24.09 6.54 -33.47
CA ILE A 494 22.72 6.69 -34.00
C ILE A 494 21.76 6.67 -32.81
N ARG A 495 21.40 7.84 -32.29
CA ARG A 495 20.47 8.00 -31.16
C ARG A 495 19.02 7.90 -31.62
N PHE A 496 18.19 7.24 -30.81
CA PHE A 496 16.74 7.20 -30.95
C PHE A 496 16.08 7.18 -29.58
N ARG A 497 14.82 7.60 -29.51
CA ARG A 497 13.98 7.50 -28.30
C ARG A 497 12.97 6.37 -28.45
N VAL A 498 12.70 5.74 -27.32
CA VAL A 498 11.64 4.75 -27.14
C VAL A 498 10.77 5.22 -25.99
N ARG A 499 9.45 5.05 -26.09
CA ARG A 499 8.48 5.26 -25.02
C ARG A 499 7.36 4.25 -25.22
N ASP A 500 6.72 3.86 -24.13
CA ASP A 500 5.38 3.30 -24.18
C ASP A 500 4.51 4.04 -23.14
N ALA A 501 3.19 3.84 -23.16
CA ALA A 501 2.28 4.42 -22.18
C ALA A 501 2.01 3.46 -21.00
N GLU A 502 2.02 2.16 -21.26
CA GLU A 502 1.71 1.10 -20.30
C GLU A 502 2.98 0.39 -19.77
N LEU A 503 4.03 0.26 -20.59
CA LEU A 503 5.25 -0.51 -20.29
C LEU A 503 6.50 0.36 -20.09
N LEU A 504 7.35 -0.01 -19.12
CA LEU A 504 8.60 0.71 -18.87
C LEU A 504 9.65 0.48 -19.98
N PRO A 505 10.37 1.52 -20.44
CA PRO A 505 11.28 1.46 -21.59
C PRO A 505 12.40 0.40 -21.59
N ASP A 506 12.75 -0.18 -20.44
CA ASP A 506 13.74 -1.27 -20.32
C ASP A 506 13.15 -2.68 -20.46
N PHE A 507 11.83 -2.81 -20.60
CA PHE A 507 11.13 -4.06 -20.93
C PHE A 507 10.65 -4.13 -22.39
N LEU A 508 10.75 -3.02 -23.14
CA LEU A 508 10.46 -2.99 -24.57
C LEU A 508 11.52 -3.78 -25.36
N ASN A 509 11.07 -4.78 -26.12
CA ASN A 509 11.91 -5.56 -27.00
C ASN A 509 12.25 -4.76 -28.27
N ILE A 510 13.55 -4.65 -28.56
CA ILE A 510 14.06 -4.01 -29.78
C ILE A 510 14.58 -5.10 -30.72
N SER A 511 14.10 -5.12 -31.95
CA SER A 511 14.63 -5.96 -33.03
C SER A 511 14.97 -5.12 -34.26
N VAL A 512 15.86 -5.63 -35.12
CA VAL A 512 16.37 -4.87 -36.25
C VAL A 512 16.72 -5.79 -37.41
N SER A 513 16.46 -5.34 -38.64
CA SER A 513 16.87 -6.03 -39.87
C SER A 513 17.49 -5.09 -40.90
N SER A 514 18.24 -5.67 -41.83
CA SER A 514 18.86 -4.98 -42.97
C SER A 514 18.27 -5.53 -44.27
N SER A 515 17.90 -4.67 -45.21
CA SER A 515 17.41 -5.10 -46.54
C SER A 515 18.53 -5.67 -47.43
N ASN A 516 19.79 -5.50 -47.04
CA ASN A 516 20.95 -6.15 -47.63
C ASN A 516 21.88 -6.61 -46.48
N THR A 517 21.87 -7.92 -46.20
CA THR A 517 22.67 -8.56 -45.16
C THR A 517 24.12 -8.81 -45.56
N GLU A 518 24.45 -8.79 -46.86
CA GLU A 518 25.84 -8.82 -47.33
C GLU A 518 26.57 -7.51 -46.99
N LEU A 519 25.88 -6.37 -47.14
CA LEU A 519 26.39 -5.05 -46.79
C LEU A 519 26.38 -4.78 -45.27
N VAL A 520 25.31 -5.20 -44.57
CA VAL A 520 25.18 -5.11 -43.10
C VAL A 520 24.53 -6.38 -42.55
N PRO A 521 25.33 -7.34 -42.05
CA PRO A 521 24.83 -8.48 -41.29
C PRO A 521 24.08 -8.04 -40.02
N HIS A 522 23.08 -8.82 -39.58
CA HIS A 522 22.25 -8.45 -38.43
C HIS A 522 23.06 -8.38 -37.12
N GLU A 523 24.00 -9.31 -36.94
CA GLU A 523 24.92 -9.36 -35.81
C GLU A 523 25.88 -8.17 -35.74
N ASN A 524 26.07 -7.43 -36.85
CA ASN A 524 26.88 -6.22 -36.91
C ASN A 524 26.11 -4.95 -36.45
N ILE A 525 24.82 -5.06 -36.12
CA ILE A 525 24.03 -4.00 -35.52
C ILE A 525 24.00 -4.22 -34.00
N LYS A 526 24.53 -3.26 -33.23
CA LYS A 526 24.63 -3.32 -31.76
C LYS A 526 23.93 -2.13 -31.10
N PHE A 527 23.22 -2.38 -30.01
CA PHE A 527 22.54 -1.37 -29.20
C PHE A 527 23.25 -1.11 -27.87
N THR A 528 23.19 0.13 -27.38
CA THR A 528 23.67 0.56 -26.07
C THR A 528 22.75 1.64 -25.48
N GLY A 529 22.86 1.88 -24.17
CA GLY A 529 22.00 2.81 -23.42
C GLY A 529 20.75 2.15 -22.85
N ASN A 530 20.16 2.79 -21.84
CA ASN A 530 19.02 2.33 -21.04
C ASN A 530 17.87 3.36 -21.05
N GLY A 531 16.68 2.94 -20.59
CA GLY A 531 15.51 3.81 -20.50
C GLY A 531 15.05 4.40 -21.84
N LEU A 532 14.58 5.66 -21.79
CA LEU A 532 13.94 6.39 -22.90
C LEU A 532 14.87 6.74 -24.08
N SER A 533 16.19 6.61 -23.95
CA SER A 533 17.16 7.06 -24.96
C SER A 533 18.20 6.00 -25.26
N ARG A 534 18.12 5.43 -26.46
CA ARG A 534 18.96 4.33 -26.93
C ARG A 534 19.92 4.82 -28.00
N THR A 535 21.04 4.11 -28.15
CA THR A 535 22.04 4.36 -29.19
C THR A 535 22.30 3.08 -29.95
N MET A 536 22.41 3.19 -31.28
CA MET A 536 22.78 2.11 -32.18
C MET A 536 24.15 2.37 -32.81
N LYS A 537 24.90 1.29 -33.01
CA LYS A 537 26.14 1.22 -33.79
C LYS A 537 25.95 0.18 -34.88
N ILE A 538 26.25 0.55 -36.13
CA ILE A 538 26.20 -0.34 -37.29
C ILE A 538 27.63 -0.51 -37.84
N ILE A 539 27.99 -1.75 -38.19
CA ILE A 539 29.28 -2.10 -38.79
C ILE A 539 29.03 -2.66 -40.20
N PRO A 540 29.38 -1.95 -41.29
CA PRO A 540 29.37 -2.54 -42.62
C PRO A 540 30.25 -3.79 -42.68
N ALA A 541 29.88 -4.78 -43.48
CA ALA A 541 30.74 -5.93 -43.75
C ALA A 541 32.06 -5.50 -44.41
N LYS A 542 33.09 -6.34 -44.28
CA LYS A 542 34.44 -6.01 -44.73
C LYS A 542 34.45 -5.75 -46.24
N ASP A 543 35.05 -4.62 -46.61
CA ASP A 543 35.25 -4.14 -47.98
C ASP A 543 33.96 -3.89 -48.80
N GLN A 544 32.77 -3.97 -48.18
CA GLN A 544 31.48 -3.74 -48.85
C GLN A 544 31.11 -2.25 -48.97
N VAL A 545 30.38 -1.93 -50.04
CA VAL A 545 29.87 -0.58 -50.37
C VAL A 545 28.45 -0.67 -50.94
N GLY A 546 27.70 0.42 -50.92
CA GLY A 546 26.33 0.49 -51.47
C GLY A 546 25.31 1.04 -50.48
N THR A 547 24.06 0.59 -50.60
CA THR A 547 22.95 1.08 -49.75
C THR A 547 22.09 -0.06 -49.21
N THR A 548 21.66 0.06 -47.95
CA THR A 548 20.67 -0.81 -47.32
C THR A 548 19.60 0.01 -46.60
N ILE A 549 18.39 -0.51 -46.49
CA ILE A 549 17.37 0.01 -45.57
C ILE A 549 17.51 -0.75 -44.26
N ILE A 550 17.69 -0.02 -43.17
CA ILE A 550 17.66 -0.56 -41.82
C ILE A 550 16.25 -0.37 -41.27
N ASN A 551 15.60 -1.47 -40.90
CA ASN A 551 14.29 -1.45 -40.24
C ASN A 551 14.48 -1.76 -38.75
N LEU A 552 14.05 -0.83 -37.89
CA LEU A 552 14.11 -0.95 -36.43
C LEU A 552 12.69 -1.12 -35.90
N SER A 553 12.42 -2.21 -35.17
CA SER A 553 11.12 -2.50 -34.56
C SER A 553 11.21 -2.49 -33.04
N LEU A 554 10.12 -2.04 -32.41
CA LEU A 554 9.94 -1.88 -30.97
C LEU A 554 8.62 -2.56 -30.58
N SER A 555 8.63 -3.43 -29.56
CA SER A 555 7.45 -4.17 -29.12
C SER A 555 7.38 -4.30 -27.59
N ASP A 556 6.17 -4.24 -27.07
CA ASP A 556 5.80 -4.49 -25.66
C ASP A 556 5.53 -5.99 -25.36
N GLY A 557 5.40 -6.82 -26.41
CA GLY A 557 5.01 -8.23 -26.33
C GLY A 557 3.60 -8.55 -26.85
N LEU A 558 2.79 -7.53 -27.16
CA LEU A 558 1.42 -7.60 -27.69
C LEU A 558 1.28 -6.84 -29.03
N LEU A 559 1.80 -5.61 -29.10
CA LEU A 559 1.83 -4.75 -30.27
C LEU A 559 3.28 -4.38 -30.67
N SER A 560 3.44 -3.69 -31.79
CA SER A 560 4.74 -3.17 -32.22
C SER A 560 4.63 -1.95 -33.13
N THR A 561 5.69 -1.14 -33.13
CA THR A 561 5.92 0.01 -34.02
C THR A 561 7.30 -0.10 -34.62
N ASN A 562 7.48 0.34 -35.86
CA ASN A 562 8.78 0.35 -36.52
C ASN A 562 9.17 1.73 -37.08
N THR A 563 10.44 1.88 -37.44
CA THR A 563 10.96 3.01 -38.22
C THR A 563 12.06 2.52 -39.14
N THR A 564 12.09 3.05 -40.36
CA THR A 564 13.07 2.70 -41.39
C THR A 564 13.94 3.91 -41.73
N PHE A 565 15.21 3.66 -42.03
CA PHE A 565 16.11 4.68 -42.59
C PHE A 565 17.13 4.03 -43.53
N LYS A 566 17.62 4.80 -44.50
CA LYS A 566 18.67 4.36 -45.43
C LYS A 566 20.04 4.52 -44.79
N LEU A 567 20.84 3.46 -44.83
CA LEU A 567 22.29 3.53 -44.63
C LEU A 567 22.98 3.48 -46.00
N THR A 568 23.87 4.43 -46.24
CA THR A 568 24.77 4.46 -47.41
C THR A 568 26.21 4.26 -46.96
N VAL A 569 26.91 3.30 -47.56
CA VAL A 569 28.32 2.99 -47.33
C VAL A 569 29.10 3.35 -48.59
N ASN A 570 29.77 4.50 -48.55
CA ASN A 570 30.59 4.98 -49.67
C ASN A 570 31.95 4.27 -49.68
N PRO A 571 32.61 4.09 -50.84
CA PRO A 571 34.00 3.65 -50.90
C PRO A 571 34.91 4.48 -49.98
N ALA A 572 35.92 3.86 -49.39
CA ALA A 572 36.99 4.62 -48.77
C ALA A 572 37.73 5.39 -49.88
N VAL A 573 38.00 6.68 -49.65
CA VAL A 573 38.88 7.45 -50.55
C VAL A 573 40.25 6.79 -50.49
N ALA A 574 40.74 6.29 -51.63
CA ALA A 574 42.09 5.76 -51.73
C ALA A 574 43.08 6.88 -51.36
N ALA A 575 44.02 6.58 -50.47
CA ALA A 575 45.17 7.45 -50.30
C ALA A 575 45.93 7.45 -51.63
N THR A 576 45.99 8.62 -52.29
CA THR A 576 46.94 8.84 -53.38
C THR A 576 48.36 8.66 -52.81
N PRO A 577 49.21 7.84 -53.45
CA PRO A 577 50.55 7.52 -52.94
C PRO A 577 51.50 8.73 -52.96
#